data_AF-A0A7S1WWB6-F1
#
_entry.id   AF-A0A7S1WWB6-F1
#
_cell.length_a   1.000
_cell.length_b   1.000
_cell.length_c   1.000
_cell.angle_alpha   90.00
_cell.angle_beta   90.00
_cell.angle_gamma   90.00
#
_symmetry.space_group_name_H-M   'P 1'
#
loop_
_entity.id
_entity.type
_entity.pdbx_description
1 polymer ?
#
loop_
_entity_poly.entity_id
_entity_poly.type
_entity_poly.pdbx_seq_one_letter_code
_entity_poly.pdbx_strand_id
1 'polypeptide(L)'
;SRCESFILAADDTRFDAPTEELMRQHWGSRKAPPLRRALPGFSSIVCNAKVKNLLGLTPRSFRQPDPQASLGPAQGDRQWNIFHVPEGFRLKGGEVLEGGFLAYKTYGALNAEKSNAVLHPTSFDAVHWELEYNVGPGRMLDTDKYFVVIVNLLGNGVSFSPSTCTSSQRYPACGASVCDNVRLQALLLDSLGISRLALIYGYSMGAMQALHWGVMLPERVLRIAAVCGSARTSDYNAVFLDSLKAALFADADVREDPQG
;
A
#
# COMPACT_ATOMS: atom_id res chain seq x y z
N SER A 1 17.81 -18.42 4.23
CA SER A 1 16.55 -18.26 4.99
C SER A 1 15.43 -17.91 4.02
N ARG A 2 14.31 -18.65 4.00
CA ARG A 2 13.15 -18.32 3.14
C ARG A 2 12.31 -17.21 3.79
N CYS A 3 11.88 -16.21 3.02
CA CYS A 3 10.99 -15.13 3.50
C CYS A 3 9.52 -15.61 3.49
N GLU A 4 8.66 -15.12 4.38
CA GLU A 4 7.25 -15.56 4.46
C GLU A 4 6.31 -14.52 3.85
N SER A 5 5.40 -14.92 2.95
CA SER A 5 4.37 -14.03 2.39
C SER A 5 2.99 -14.53 2.80
N PHE A 6 2.16 -13.63 3.30
CA PHE A 6 0.78 -13.86 3.68
C PHE A 6 -0.09 -13.04 2.73
N ILE A 7 -0.90 -13.70 1.92
CA ILE A 7 -2.00 -13.03 1.22
C ILE A 7 -3.27 -13.40 1.98
N LEU A 8 -3.71 -12.51 2.87
CA LEU A 8 -5.01 -12.66 3.52
C LEU A 8 -6.07 -12.15 2.54
N ALA A 9 -6.46 -13.02 1.61
CA ALA A 9 -7.66 -12.83 0.81
C ALA A 9 -8.86 -13.45 1.55
N ALA A 10 -9.99 -12.77 1.52
CA ALA A 10 -11.26 -13.34 1.98
C ALA A 10 -11.58 -14.65 1.20
N ASP A 11 -12.22 -15.60 1.87
CA ASP A 11 -12.56 -16.94 1.33
C ASP A 11 -13.46 -16.88 0.07
N ASP A 12 -14.03 -15.71 -0.25
CA ASP A 12 -15.00 -15.47 -1.31
C ASP A 12 -14.46 -14.77 -2.57
N THR A 13 -13.14 -14.61 -2.73
CA THR A 13 -12.52 -14.07 -3.96
C THR A 13 -12.67 -14.96 -5.22
N ARG A 14 -13.65 -15.85 -5.22
CA ARG A 14 -14.09 -16.63 -6.37
C ARG A 14 -15.07 -15.77 -7.17
N PHE A 15 -14.62 -15.29 -8.34
CA PHE A 15 -15.57 -15.01 -9.41
C PHE A 15 -16.26 -16.34 -9.73
N ASP A 16 -17.54 -16.41 -9.43
CA ASP A 16 -18.42 -17.52 -9.78
C ASP A 16 -18.56 -17.66 -11.30
N ALA A 17 -18.92 -18.87 -11.75
CA ALA A 17 -18.96 -19.24 -13.16
C ALA A 17 -19.73 -18.27 -14.10
N PRO A 18 -20.83 -17.61 -13.67
CA PRO A 18 -21.49 -16.61 -14.52
C PRO A 18 -20.60 -15.40 -14.84
N THR A 19 -19.76 -15.00 -13.89
CA THR A 19 -18.89 -13.82 -13.99
C THR A 19 -17.63 -14.11 -14.81
N GLU A 20 -17.09 -15.35 -14.76
CA GLU A 20 -15.99 -15.75 -15.64
C GLU A 20 -16.38 -15.82 -17.11
N GLU A 21 -17.60 -16.27 -17.42
CA GLU A 21 -18.12 -16.36 -18.79
C GLU A 21 -18.39 -14.96 -19.37
N LEU A 22 -18.97 -14.04 -18.58
CA LEU A 22 -19.14 -12.63 -18.94
C LEU A 22 -17.79 -11.93 -19.21
N MET A 23 -16.77 -12.17 -18.37
CA MET A 23 -15.44 -11.61 -18.59
C MET A 23 -14.71 -12.20 -19.81
N ARG A 24 -14.98 -13.48 -20.16
CA ARG A 24 -14.46 -14.10 -21.39
C ARG A 24 -15.15 -13.59 -22.65
N GLN A 25 -16.46 -13.37 -22.57
CA GLN A 25 -17.27 -12.87 -23.70
C GLN A 25 -17.02 -11.38 -23.98
N HIS A 26 -16.69 -10.58 -22.98
CA HIS A 26 -16.50 -9.13 -23.15
C HIS A 26 -15.04 -8.70 -23.41
N TRP A 27 -14.04 -9.49 -22.99
CA TRP A 27 -12.65 -9.01 -22.92
C TRP A 27 -11.62 -10.01 -23.46
N GLY A 28 -11.45 -10.02 -24.78
CA GLY A 28 -10.49 -10.89 -25.49
C GLY A 28 -9.12 -11.09 -24.80
N SER A 29 -8.54 -12.25 -25.09
CA SER A 29 -7.46 -12.94 -24.35
C SER A 29 -6.19 -12.12 -24.03
N ARG A 30 -6.13 -11.42 -22.88
CA ARG A 30 -4.87 -11.14 -22.16
C ARG A 30 -5.07 -11.11 -20.64
N LYS A 31 -4.69 -12.20 -19.95
CA LYS A 31 -4.75 -12.35 -18.48
C LYS A 31 -3.34 -12.37 -17.86
N ALA A 32 -3.15 -11.65 -16.75
CA ALA A 32 -2.35 -12.18 -15.65
C ALA A 32 -3.31 -12.47 -14.47
N PRO A 33 -3.43 -13.73 -14.01
CA PRO A 33 -4.30 -14.14 -12.91
C PRO A 33 -3.76 -13.70 -11.54
N PRO A 34 -4.57 -13.77 -10.46
CA PRO A 34 -4.07 -13.60 -9.09
C PRO A 34 -2.91 -14.55 -8.80
N LEU A 35 -2.02 -14.17 -7.89
CA LEU A 35 -0.87 -15.00 -7.49
C LEU A 35 -1.38 -16.30 -6.84
N ARG A 36 -1.34 -17.41 -7.58
CA ARG A 36 -1.75 -18.75 -7.13
C ARG A 36 -0.59 -19.63 -6.64
N ARG A 37 0.64 -19.11 -6.70
CA ARG A 37 1.89 -19.80 -6.30
C ARG A 37 2.77 -18.82 -5.54
N ALA A 38 3.58 -19.35 -4.63
CA ALA A 38 4.57 -18.55 -3.90
C ALA A 38 5.51 -17.85 -4.89
N LEU A 39 5.88 -16.60 -4.57
CA LEU A 39 6.91 -15.87 -5.31
C LEU A 39 8.27 -16.55 -5.09
N PRO A 40 9.17 -16.57 -6.08
CA PRO A 40 10.54 -17.04 -5.88
C PRO A 40 11.19 -16.38 -4.66
N GLY A 41 11.73 -17.17 -3.74
CA GLY A 41 12.30 -16.69 -2.47
C GLY A 41 11.33 -16.64 -1.27
N PHE A 42 10.02 -16.81 -1.50
CA PHE A 42 8.99 -16.81 -0.46
C PHE A 42 8.39 -18.20 -0.23
N SER A 43 8.05 -18.53 1.02
CA SER A 43 7.70 -19.90 1.45
C SER A 43 6.21 -20.27 1.33
N SER A 44 5.27 -19.33 1.25
CA SER A 44 3.84 -19.65 1.12
C SER A 44 2.98 -18.47 0.63
N ILE A 45 1.76 -18.80 0.18
CA ILE A 45 0.59 -17.92 0.14
C ILE A 45 -0.44 -18.63 1.02
N VAL A 46 -1.01 -17.94 2.01
CA VAL A 46 -1.92 -18.53 3.00
C VAL A 46 -3.26 -17.78 3.01
N CYS A 47 -4.32 -18.41 2.49
CA CYS A 47 -5.70 -17.92 2.62
C CYS A 47 -6.29 -18.27 4.01
N ASN A 48 -7.42 -17.68 4.38
CA ASN A 48 -8.09 -17.94 5.67
C ASN A 48 -8.32 -19.44 5.95
N ALA A 49 -8.80 -20.19 4.95
CA ALA A 49 -8.94 -21.65 5.06
C ALA A 49 -7.61 -22.35 5.39
N LYS A 50 -6.50 -21.89 4.82
CA LYS A 50 -5.17 -22.46 5.07
C LYS A 50 -4.59 -22.01 6.42
N VAL A 51 -4.89 -20.79 6.90
CA VAL A 51 -4.59 -20.33 8.27
C VAL A 51 -5.29 -21.24 9.29
N LYS A 52 -6.59 -21.51 9.08
CA LYS A 52 -7.37 -22.42 9.95
C LYS A 52 -6.76 -23.81 9.98
N ASN A 53 -6.39 -24.35 8.82
CA ASN A 53 -5.83 -25.71 8.74
C ASN A 53 -4.40 -25.82 9.28
N LEU A 54 -3.55 -24.80 9.08
CA LEU A 54 -2.15 -24.86 9.50
C LEU A 54 -1.93 -24.43 10.96
N LEU A 55 -2.69 -23.45 11.43
CA LEU A 55 -2.46 -22.82 12.73
C LEU A 55 -3.60 -23.09 13.72
N GLY A 56 -4.69 -23.75 13.30
CA GLY A 56 -5.89 -23.92 14.14
C GLY A 56 -6.62 -22.61 14.43
N LEU A 57 -6.20 -21.50 13.83
CA LEU A 57 -6.74 -20.17 14.08
C LEU A 57 -7.89 -19.90 13.10
N THR A 58 -9.06 -19.53 13.63
CA THR A 58 -10.16 -19.01 12.81
C THR A 58 -10.10 -17.49 12.83
N PRO A 59 -9.75 -16.83 11.71
CA PRO A 59 -9.69 -15.37 11.67
C PRO A 59 -11.07 -14.77 11.98
N ARG A 60 -11.13 -13.76 12.87
CA ARG A 60 -12.37 -13.03 13.14
C ARG A 60 -12.75 -12.18 11.94
N SER A 61 -14.03 -12.18 11.59
CA SER A 61 -14.58 -11.33 10.53
C SER A 61 -14.60 -9.86 10.96
N PHE A 62 -14.29 -8.94 10.04
CA PHE A 62 -14.43 -7.49 10.22
C PHE A 62 -15.84 -7.04 10.63
N ARG A 63 -16.87 -7.89 10.46
CA ARG A 63 -18.25 -7.58 10.87
C ARG A 63 -18.52 -7.72 12.37
N GLN A 64 -17.58 -8.24 13.15
CA GLN A 64 -17.69 -8.26 14.61
C GLN A 64 -16.89 -7.09 15.17
N PRO A 65 -17.55 -6.00 15.61
CA PRO A 65 -16.83 -4.89 16.22
C PRO A 65 -16.15 -5.39 17.48
N ASP A 66 -14.87 -5.03 17.64
CA ASP A 66 -14.17 -5.22 18.89
C ASP A 66 -14.72 -4.19 19.90
N PRO A 67 -15.33 -4.61 21.03
CA PRO A 67 -15.83 -3.70 22.05
C PRO A 67 -14.74 -2.81 22.66
N GLN A 68 -13.46 -3.18 22.49
CA GLN A 68 -12.29 -2.42 22.94
C GLN A 68 -11.61 -1.62 21.84
N ALA A 69 -12.10 -1.66 20.59
CA ALA A 69 -11.63 -0.78 19.54
C ALA A 69 -12.10 0.65 19.82
N SER A 70 -11.32 1.38 20.62
CA SER A 70 -11.35 2.83 20.55
C SER A 70 -11.02 3.23 19.10
N LEU A 71 -11.84 4.10 18.52
CA LEU A 71 -11.40 4.95 17.41
C LEU A 71 -10.01 5.50 17.78
N GLY A 72 -9.11 5.59 16.80
CA GLY A 72 -7.74 6.06 17.00
C GLY A 72 -7.64 7.37 17.79
N PRO A 73 -6.43 7.83 18.11
CA PRO A 73 -6.25 9.03 18.94
C PRO A 73 -7.14 10.18 18.45
N ALA A 74 -7.68 10.95 19.42
CA ALA A 74 -8.52 12.10 19.14
C ALA A 74 -7.87 13.03 18.11
N GLN A 75 -8.71 13.73 17.33
CA GLN A 75 -8.43 14.55 16.16
C GLN A 75 -7.46 15.76 16.37
N GLY A 76 -6.57 15.72 17.37
CA GLY A 76 -5.80 16.85 17.87
C GLY A 76 -4.28 16.79 17.67
N ASP A 77 -3.68 15.73 17.14
CA ASP A 77 -2.21 15.67 16.95
C ASP A 77 -1.83 15.21 15.54
N ARG A 78 -2.21 16.04 14.57
CA ARG A 78 -1.86 15.92 13.15
C ARG A 78 -0.40 16.33 12.90
N GLN A 79 0.53 15.67 13.57
CA GLN A 79 1.96 15.82 13.33
C GLN A 79 2.48 14.62 12.55
N TRP A 80 3.26 14.89 11.50
CA TRP A 80 3.94 13.90 10.70
C TRP A 80 5.31 14.42 10.29
N ASN A 81 6.18 13.49 9.91
CA ASN A 81 7.50 13.78 9.39
C ASN A 81 7.45 13.93 7.86
N ILE A 82 8.41 14.68 7.32
CA ILE A 82 8.59 14.86 5.89
C ILE A 82 9.92 14.24 5.48
N PHE A 83 9.87 13.37 4.48
CA PHE A 83 11.04 12.90 3.76
C PHE A 83 11.10 13.58 2.40
N HIS A 84 12.13 14.38 2.16
CA HIS A 84 12.35 15.04 0.87
C HIS A 84 12.93 14.03 -0.12
N VAL A 85 12.32 13.97 -1.30
CA VAL A 85 12.79 13.11 -2.38
C VAL A 85 14.13 13.64 -2.90
N PRO A 86 15.15 12.78 -3.08
CA PRO A 86 16.43 13.20 -3.65
C PRO A 86 16.28 13.81 -5.04
N GLU A 87 17.11 14.81 -5.34
CA GLU A 87 17.17 15.42 -6.67
C GLU A 87 17.45 14.38 -7.76
N GLY A 88 16.86 14.60 -8.94
CA GLY A 88 17.03 13.70 -10.08
C GLY A 88 16.24 12.40 -10.00
N PHE A 89 15.34 12.23 -9.02
CA PHE A 89 14.47 11.06 -8.95
C PHE A 89 13.56 10.98 -10.20
N ARG A 90 13.81 9.99 -11.05
CA ARG A 90 13.05 9.78 -12.28
C ARG A 90 11.91 8.79 -12.07
N LEU A 91 10.69 9.26 -12.33
CA LEU A 91 9.49 8.45 -12.34
C LEU A 91 9.52 7.44 -13.48
N LYS A 92 8.80 6.33 -13.32
CA LYS A 92 8.64 5.32 -14.37
C LYS A 92 8.07 5.90 -15.67
N GLY A 93 7.24 6.95 -15.58
CA GLY A 93 6.70 7.68 -16.72
C GLY A 93 7.73 8.53 -17.48
N GLY A 94 8.96 8.68 -16.97
CA GLY A 94 10.07 9.34 -17.66
C GLY A 94 10.40 10.75 -17.12
N GLU A 95 9.44 11.42 -16.49
CA GLU A 95 9.64 12.74 -15.86
C GLU A 95 10.53 12.66 -14.61
N VAL A 96 11.22 13.75 -14.31
CA VAL A 96 11.99 13.93 -13.07
C VAL A 96 11.10 14.65 -12.07
N LEU A 97 11.05 14.14 -10.83
CA LEU A 97 10.27 14.75 -9.76
C LEU A 97 11.04 15.93 -9.15
N GLU A 98 10.53 17.15 -9.33
CA GLU A 98 11.17 18.38 -8.84
C GLU A 98 10.60 18.80 -7.47
N GLY A 99 11.40 18.65 -6.41
CA GLY A 99 11.02 19.09 -5.06
C GLY A 99 9.90 18.26 -4.40
N GLY A 100 9.83 16.97 -4.72
CA GLY A 100 8.86 16.04 -4.13
C GLY A 100 9.16 15.69 -2.67
N PHE A 101 8.14 15.23 -1.96
CA PHE A 101 8.28 14.73 -0.59
C PHE A 101 7.26 13.63 -0.27
N LEU A 102 7.58 12.79 0.70
CA LEU A 102 6.65 11.86 1.34
C LEU A 102 6.37 12.31 2.77
N ALA A 103 5.09 12.37 3.13
CA ALA A 103 4.65 12.50 4.51
C ALA A 103 4.56 11.11 5.15
N TYR A 104 5.10 10.94 6.35
CA TYR A 104 5.07 9.68 7.07
C TYR A 104 5.04 9.88 8.58
N LYS A 105 4.62 8.86 9.32
CA LYS A 105 4.64 8.86 10.79
C LYS A 105 5.18 7.54 11.30
N THR A 106 5.89 7.60 12.42
CA THR A 106 6.55 6.46 13.04
C THR A 106 6.00 6.21 14.43
N TYR A 107 5.89 4.94 14.81
CA TYR A 107 5.34 4.51 16.09
C TYR A 107 6.21 3.41 16.70
N GLY A 108 6.32 3.39 18.02
CA GLY A 108 7.23 2.49 18.74
C GLY A 108 8.69 2.90 18.60
N ALA A 109 9.60 2.00 18.98
CA ALA A 109 11.04 2.24 18.98
C ALA A 109 11.78 1.27 18.06
N LEU A 110 12.65 1.80 17.21
CA LEU A 110 13.57 1.00 16.40
C LEU A 110 14.65 0.41 17.31
N ASN A 111 14.81 -0.92 17.30
CA ASN A 111 15.83 -1.58 18.11
C ASN A 111 17.25 -1.32 17.59
N ALA A 112 18.26 -1.62 18.41
CA ALA A 112 19.66 -1.38 18.08
C ALA A 112 20.10 -2.10 16.79
N GLU A 113 19.57 -3.30 16.55
CA GLU A 113 19.84 -4.12 15.36
C GLU A 113 19.04 -3.67 14.12
N LYS A 114 18.09 -2.73 14.30
CA LYS A 114 17.14 -2.25 13.29
C LYS A 114 16.37 -3.36 12.58
N SER A 115 16.10 -4.44 13.30
CA SER A 115 15.50 -5.67 12.79
C SER A 115 13.99 -5.75 13.01
N ASN A 116 13.39 -4.78 13.69
CA ASN A 116 11.96 -4.76 14.06
C ASN A 116 11.12 -3.74 13.27
N ALA A 117 11.64 -3.23 12.14
CA ALA A 117 10.93 -2.26 11.33
C ALA A 117 9.77 -2.88 10.53
N VAL A 118 8.59 -2.26 10.58
CA VAL A 118 7.40 -2.63 9.80
C VAL A 118 6.96 -1.46 8.95
N LEU A 119 6.80 -1.67 7.64
CA LEU A 119 6.26 -0.65 6.73
C LEU A 119 4.77 -0.88 6.51
N HIS A 120 3.97 0.18 6.64
CA HIS A 120 2.54 0.18 6.36
C HIS A 120 2.18 1.31 5.38
N PRO A 121 2.22 1.07 4.06
CA PRO A 121 1.85 2.09 3.09
C PRO A 121 0.33 2.31 3.07
N THR A 122 -0.09 3.55 2.81
CA THR A 122 -1.51 3.89 2.67
C THR A 122 -2.16 3.26 1.43
N SER A 123 -3.48 3.09 1.49
CA SER A 123 -4.31 2.78 0.32
C SER A 123 -4.57 4.04 -0.51
N PHE A 124 -5.33 3.90 -1.61
CA PHE A 124 -5.64 4.92 -2.61
C PHE A 124 -5.82 6.35 -2.08
N ASP A 125 -6.95 6.62 -1.43
CA ASP A 125 -7.30 7.91 -0.82
C ASP A 125 -7.01 7.96 0.68
N ALA A 126 -6.61 6.82 1.26
CA ALA A 126 -6.33 6.72 2.68
C ALA A 126 -5.09 7.55 3.08
N VAL A 127 -5.16 8.05 4.30
CA VAL A 127 -4.11 8.86 4.91
C VAL A 127 -3.64 8.24 6.22
N HIS A 128 -2.41 8.52 6.62
CA HIS A 128 -1.76 7.78 7.70
C HIS A 128 -2.53 7.75 9.03
N TRP A 129 -3.21 8.83 9.42
CA TRP A 129 -3.98 8.88 10.67
C TRP A 129 -5.24 7.98 10.64
N GLU A 130 -5.76 7.64 9.45
CA GLU A 130 -6.88 6.70 9.30
C GLU A 130 -6.44 5.24 9.48
N LEU A 131 -5.13 4.96 9.40
CA LEU A 131 -4.56 3.62 9.59
C LEU A 131 -4.16 3.38 11.06
N GLU A 132 -4.08 4.42 11.89
CA GLU A 132 -3.61 4.33 13.27
C GLU A 132 -4.46 3.41 14.16
N TYR A 133 -5.71 3.12 13.81
CA TYR A 133 -6.59 2.22 14.59
C TYR A 133 -6.00 0.81 14.80
N ASN A 134 -5.10 0.38 13.92
CA ASN A 134 -4.47 -0.94 13.95
C ASN A 134 -3.03 -0.92 14.50
N VAL A 135 -2.52 0.26 14.92
CA VAL A 135 -1.16 0.48 15.44
C VAL A 135 -1.19 0.91 16.90
N GLY A 136 -0.36 0.29 17.74
CA GLY A 136 -0.21 0.66 19.15
C GLY A 136 0.08 -0.53 20.07
N PRO A 137 0.30 -0.31 21.38
CA PRO A 137 0.59 -1.38 22.33
C PRO A 137 -0.50 -2.47 22.31
N GLY A 138 -0.11 -3.72 22.06
CA GLY A 138 -1.02 -4.87 21.99
C GLY A 138 -2.00 -4.89 20.79
N ARG A 139 -1.90 -3.93 19.86
CA ARG A 139 -2.70 -3.90 18.61
C ARG A 139 -2.11 -4.84 17.56
N MET A 140 -2.74 -4.91 16.39
CA MET A 140 -2.29 -5.75 15.26
C MET A 140 -0.84 -5.45 14.87
N LEU A 141 -0.52 -4.16 14.72
CA LEU A 141 0.86 -3.68 14.58
C LEU A 141 1.34 -3.17 15.95
N ASP A 142 1.79 -4.13 16.75
CA ASP A 142 2.15 -3.95 18.15
C ASP A 142 3.44 -3.13 18.33
N THR A 143 3.31 -1.90 18.84
CA THR A 143 4.43 -0.97 19.00
C THR A 143 5.34 -1.28 20.19
N ASP A 144 4.94 -2.21 21.07
CA ASP A 144 5.84 -2.73 22.12
C ASP A 144 6.91 -3.66 21.52
N LYS A 145 6.68 -4.15 20.29
CA LYS A 145 7.55 -5.10 19.59
C LYS A 145 8.18 -4.51 18.34
N TYR A 146 7.42 -3.70 17.61
CA TYR A 146 7.80 -3.25 16.28
C TYR A 146 7.92 -1.73 16.19
N PHE A 147 8.84 -1.28 15.33
CA PHE A 147 8.92 0.09 14.87
C PHE A 147 8.10 0.23 13.60
N VAL A 148 6.93 0.84 13.67
CA VAL A 148 5.98 0.93 12.56
C VAL A 148 6.16 2.25 11.83
N VAL A 149 6.30 2.20 10.51
CA VAL A 149 6.36 3.37 9.62
C VAL A 149 5.10 3.36 8.76
N ILE A 150 4.19 4.32 8.98
CA ILE A 150 3.08 4.56 8.05
C ILE A 150 3.48 5.67 7.08
N VAL A 151 3.36 5.41 5.78
CA VAL A 151 3.79 6.35 4.73
C VAL A 151 2.65 6.64 3.77
N ASN A 152 2.45 7.94 3.50
CA ASN A 152 1.44 8.41 2.55
C ASN A 152 1.98 8.34 1.12
N LEU A 153 1.16 7.88 0.20
CA LEU A 153 1.48 7.79 -1.23
C LEU A 153 1.79 9.14 -1.85
N LEU A 154 2.80 9.18 -2.73
CA LEU A 154 2.97 10.28 -3.68
C LEU A 154 1.67 10.44 -4.50
N GLY A 155 1.10 11.64 -4.49
CA GLY A 155 -0.15 11.97 -5.17
C GLY A 155 -1.42 11.95 -4.30
N ASN A 156 -1.38 11.52 -3.03
CA ASN A 156 -2.59 11.30 -2.24
C ASN A 156 -3.16 12.53 -1.50
N GLY A 157 -2.55 13.70 -1.63
CA GLY A 157 -3.01 14.92 -0.96
C GLY A 157 -2.38 15.21 0.40
N VAL A 158 -1.55 14.31 0.95
CA VAL A 158 -0.75 14.56 2.16
C VAL A 158 0.73 14.57 1.85
N SER A 159 1.22 13.60 1.08
CA SER A 159 2.53 13.70 0.42
C SER A 159 2.46 14.66 -0.77
N PHE A 160 3.58 14.87 -1.46
CA PHE A 160 3.62 15.69 -2.67
C PHE A 160 2.59 15.20 -3.71
N SER A 161 1.70 16.10 -4.12
CA SER A 161 0.51 15.85 -4.95
C SER A 161 0.11 17.16 -5.64
N PRO A 162 -0.82 17.14 -6.62
CA PRO A 162 -1.33 18.36 -7.23
C PRO A 162 -1.87 19.38 -6.20
N SER A 163 -2.48 18.90 -5.11
CA SER A 163 -3.03 19.75 -4.05
C SER A 163 -2.02 20.26 -3.02
N THR A 164 -0.80 19.72 -2.99
CA THR A 164 0.27 20.13 -2.06
C THR A 164 1.44 20.81 -2.77
N CYS A 165 1.40 20.88 -4.10
CA CYS A 165 2.34 21.68 -4.89
C CYS A 165 2.21 23.17 -4.52
N THR A 166 3.35 23.84 -4.38
CA THR A 166 3.39 25.31 -4.34
C THR A 166 3.18 25.90 -5.74
N SER A 167 2.91 27.20 -5.83
CA SER A 167 2.69 27.88 -7.12
C SER A 167 3.88 27.81 -8.08
N SER A 168 5.09 27.51 -7.59
CA SER A 168 6.31 27.35 -8.40
C SER A 168 6.64 25.89 -8.73
N GLN A 169 5.82 24.94 -8.31
CA GLN A 169 6.04 23.51 -8.52
C GLN A 169 4.92 22.93 -9.36
N ARG A 170 5.26 21.89 -10.13
CA ARG A 170 4.31 21.13 -10.94
C ARG A 170 4.34 19.66 -10.54
N TYR A 171 3.17 19.08 -10.33
CA TYR A 171 3.09 17.63 -10.18
C TYR A 171 3.29 16.97 -11.55
N PRO A 172 4.10 15.90 -11.67
CA PRO A 172 4.38 15.28 -12.97
C PRO A 172 3.12 14.76 -13.66
N ALA A 173 2.96 15.08 -14.95
CA ALA A 173 1.79 14.73 -15.76
C ALA A 173 1.63 13.21 -15.92
N CYS A 174 2.74 12.47 -15.96
CA CYS A 174 2.74 11.01 -16.03
C CYS A 174 2.23 10.34 -14.75
N GLY A 175 2.10 11.11 -13.66
CA GLY A 175 1.71 10.61 -12.35
C GLY A 175 2.72 9.65 -11.72
N ALA A 176 2.43 9.23 -10.50
CA ALA A 176 3.26 8.28 -9.76
C ALA A 176 2.76 6.85 -9.98
N SER A 177 3.64 5.93 -10.39
CA SER A 177 3.31 4.51 -10.38
C SER A 177 3.47 3.90 -8.97
N VAL A 178 2.90 2.71 -8.77
CA VAL A 178 3.16 1.91 -7.56
C VAL A 178 4.66 1.62 -7.41
N CYS A 179 5.37 1.36 -8.51
CA CYS A 179 6.81 1.12 -8.48
C CYS A 179 7.59 2.37 -8.03
N ASP A 180 7.13 3.57 -8.41
CA ASP A 180 7.76 4.82 -7.98
C ASP A 180 7.59 5.00 -6.47
N ASN A 181 6.38 4.77 -5.95
CA ASN A 181 6.13 4.79 -4.52
C ASN A 181 6.99 3.77 -3.76
N VAL A 182 7.14 2.53 -4.27
CA VAL A 182 8.03 1.53 -3.64
C VAL A 182 9.50 1.98 -3.62
N ARG A 183 9.99 2.59 -4.71
CA ARG A 183 11.37 3.14 -4.74
C ARG A 183 11.54 4.28 -3.75
N LEU A 184 10.57 5.18 -3.64
CA LEU A 184 10.61 6.27 -2.67
C LEU A 184 10.51 5.79 -1.22
N GLN A 185 9.69 4.78 -0.96
CA GLN A 185 9.62 4.13 0.35
C GLN A 185 10.96 3.51 0.74
N ALA A 186 11.68 2.90 -0.20
CA ALA A 186 13.00 2.35 0.06
C ALA A 186 14.01 3.44 0.43
N LEU A 187 13.99 4.57 -0.28
CA LEU A 187 14.84 5.74 0.04
C LEU A 187 14.47 6.37 1.39
N LEU A 188 13.17 6.44 1.72
CA LEU A 188 12.70 6.86 3.04
C LEU A 188 13.28 5.94 4.13
N LEU A 189 13.18 4.62 3.95
CA LEU A 189 13.75 3.67 4.92
C LEU A 189 15.27 3.79 5.03
N ASP A 190 15.97 4.06 3.92
CA ASP A 190 17.42 4.32 3.93
C ASP A 190 17.76 5.56 4.79
N SER A 191 16.95 6.63 4.70
CA SER A 191 17.12 7.83 5.53
C SER A 191 16.90 7.58 7.03
N LEU A 192 16.07 6.58 7.37
CA LEU A 192 15.87 6.11 8.74
C LEU A 192 16.95 5.07 9.16
N GLY A 193 17.84 4.72 8.23
CA GLY A 193 18.90 3.73 8.39
C GLY A 193 18.37 2.29 8.50
N ILE A 194 17.19 2.00 7.95
CA ILE A 194 16.54 0.68 7.94
C ILE A 194 16.89 -0.02 6.63
N SER A 195 17.82 -0.96 6.68
CA SER A 195 18.23 -1.72 5.50
C SER A 195 17.25 -2.84 5.13
N ARG A 196 16.51 -3.38 6.11
CA ARG A 196 15.61 -4.52 5.92
C ARG A 196 14.38 -4.45 6.82
N LEU A 197 13.20 -4.68 6.23
CA LEU A 197 11.93 -4.76 6.95
C LEU A 197 11.73 -6.14 7.59
N ALA A 198 11.24 -6.16 8.83
CA ALA A 198 10.68 -7.34 9.48
C ALA A 198 9.40 -7.81 8.77
N LEU A 199 8.57 -6.85 8.37
CA LEU A 199 7.29 -7.04 7.70
C LEU A 199 6.96 -5.79 6.86
N ILE A 200 6.32 -5.99 5.72
CA ILE A 200 5.47 -4.98 5.10
C ILE A 200 4.02 -5.43 5.18
N TYR A 201 3.16 -4.60 5.77
CA TYR A 201 1.73 -4.85 5.89
C TYR A 201 0.98 -3.85 5.02
N GLY A 202 0.14 -4.35 4.12
CA GLY A 202 -0.63 -3.52 3.21
C GLY A 202 -2.05 -4.02 3.02
N TYR A 203 -3.01 -3.10 3.03
CA TYR A 203 -4.41 -3.35 2.71
C TYR A 203 -4.75 -2.72 1.34
N SER A 204 -5.60 -3.34 0.52
CA SER A 204 -6.05 -2.78 -0.77
C SER A 204 -4.87 -2.35 -1.67
N MET A 205 -4.75 -1.06 -2.03
CA MET A 205 -3.60 -0.57 -2.80
C MET A 205 -2.28 -0.60 -2.00
N GLY A 206 -2.34 -0.58 -0.67
CA GLY A 206 -1.20 -0.90 0.19
C GLY A 206 -0.73 -2.35 0.02
N ALA A 207 -1.65 -3.30 -0.22
CA ALA A 207 -1.29 -4.69 -0.50
C ALA A 207 -0.59 -4.82 -1.86
N MET A 208 -1.01 -4.03 -2.86
CA MET A 208 -0.32 -3.95 -4.15
C MET A 208 1.13 -3.48 -3.97
N GLN A 209 1.35 -2.43 -3.18
CA GLN A 209 2.69 -1.94 -2.84
C GLN A 209 3.52 -3.01 -2.12
N ALA A 210 2.92 -3.70 -1.15
CA ALA A 210 3.56 -4.79 -0.41
C ALA A 210 4.04 -5.94 -1.32
N LEU A 211 3.24 -6.30 -2.33
CA LEU A 211 3.62 -7.28 -3.34
C LEU A 211 4.75 -6.78 -4.25
N HIS A 212 4.73 -5.50 -4.65
CA HIS A 212 5.80 -4.90 -5.45
C HIS A 212 7.12 -4.86 -4.68
N TRP A 213 7.12 -4.60 -3.38
CA TRP A 213 8.30 -4.73 -2.51
C TRP A 213 8.94 -6.12 -2.60
N GLY A 214 8.13 -7.17 -2.52
CA GLY A 214 8.62 -8.55 -2.61
C GLY A 214 9.27 -8.91 -3.94
N VAL A 215 8.94 -8.21 -5.02
CA VAL A 215 9.52 -8.43 -6.36
C VAL A 215 10.71 -7.51 -6.60
N MET A 216 10.61 -6.24 -6.22
CA MET A 216 11.62 -5.22 -6.54
C MET A 216 12.80 -5.24 -5.57
N LEU A 217 12.56 -5.58 -4.29
CA LEU A 217 13.53 -5.50 -3.21
C LEU A 217 13.46 -6.76 -2.30
N PRO A 218 13.52 -7.99 -2.86
CA PRO A 218 13.28 -9.23 -2.11
C PRO A 218 14.23 -9.44 -0.93
N GLU A 219 15.46 -8.95 -1.01
CA GLU A 219 16.47 -8.99 0.05
C GLU A 219 16.15 -8.02 1.21
N ARG A 220 15.40 -6.94 0.94
CA ARG A 220 15.07 -5.90 1.91
C ARG A 220 13.77 -6.13 2.67
N VAL A 221 13.09 -7.26 2.48
CA VAL A 221 11.87 -7.59 3.19
C VAL A 221 11.86 -9.06 3.65
N LEU A 222 11.69 -9.26 4.96
CA LEU A 222 11.59 -10.60 5.54
C LEU A 222 10.22 -11.22 5.34
N ARG A 223 9.17 -10.41 5.50
CA ARG A 223 7.78 -10.88 5.43
C ARG A 223 6.86 -9.88 4.75
N ILE A 224 5.85 -10.39 4.09
CA ILE A 224 4.82 -9.58 3.43
C ILE A 224 3.46 -10.03 3.96
N ALA A 225 2.62 -9.10 4.38
CA ALA A 225 1.21 -9.32 4.67
C ALA A 225 0.36 -8.42 3.75
N ALA A 226 -0.15 -9.01 2.67
CA ALA A 226 -0.97 -8.37 1.66
C ALA A 226 -2.44 -8.74 1.87
N VAL A 227 -3.29 -7.78 2.22
CA VAL A 227 -4.69 -8.00 2.61
C VAL A 227 -5.63 -7.33 1.61
N CYS A 228 -6.64 -8.07 1.14
CA CYS A 228 -7.70 -7.54 0.26
C CYS A 228 -7.20 -6.71 -0.94
N GLY A 229 -6.09 -7.10 -1.57
CA GLY A 229 -5.57 -6.43 -2.76
C GLY A 229 -5.08 -7.39 -3.83
N SER A 230 -4.48 -6.83 -4.88
CA SER A 230 -4.00 -7.55 -6.05
C SER A 230 -2.60 -7.09 -6.46
N ALA A 231 -1.89 -7.91 -7.23
CA ALA A 231 -0.57 -7.54 -7.76
C ALA A 231 -0.64 -6.47 -8.87
N ARG A 232 -1.81 -6.33 -9.49
CA ARG A 232 -2.12 -5.35 -10.54
C ARG A 232 -3.59 -4.98 -10.50
N THR A 233 -3.93 -3.78 -10.94
CA THR A 233 -5.31 -3.35 -11.19
C THR A 233 -5.96 -4.29 -12.22
N SER A 234 -7.16 -4.80 -11.92
CA SER A 234 -7.94 -5.60 -12.87
C SER A 234 -8.65 -4.69 -13.86
N ASP A 235 -9.07 -5.23 -15.01
CA ASP A 235 -9.81 -4.46 -16.01
C ASP A 235 -11.12 -3.90 -15.42
N TYR A 236 -11.82 -4.68 -14.59
CA TYR A 236 -13.00 -4.21 -13.86
C TYR A 236 -12.70 -3.02 -12.94
N ASN A 237 -11.59 -3.08 -12.18
CA ASN A 237 -11.22 -2.00 -11.29
C ASN A 237 -10.71 -0.78 -12.06
N ALA A 238 -10.13 -0.96 -13.26
CA ALA A 238 -9.77 0.14 -14.15
C ALA A 238 -11.01 0.88 -14.63
N VAL A 239 -12.04 0.17 -15.11
CA VAL A 239 -13.33 0.77 -15.51
C VAL A 239 -13.98 1.50 -14.34
N PHE A 240 -13.95 0.92 -13.13
CA PHE A 240 -14.44 1.60 -11.93
C PHE A 240 -13.69 2.91 -11.66
N LEU A 241 -12.35 2.91 -11.69
CA LEU A 241 -11.54 4.12 -11.49
C LEU A 241 -11.77 5.16 -12.59
N ASP A 242 -11.89 4.72 -13.84
CA ASP A 242 -12.20 5.59 -14.98
C ASP A 242 -13.58 6.24 -14.83
N SER A 243 -14.56 5.54 -14.23
CA SER A 243 -15.88 6.11 -13.94
C SER A 243 -15.81 7.21 -12.87
N LEU A 244 -14.99 7.03 -11.82
CA LEU A 244 -14.78 8.06 -10.80
C LEU A 244 -14.05 9.28 -11.40
N LYS A 245 -13.05 9.03 -12.25
CA LYS A 245 -12.34 10.07 -12.99
C LYS A 245 -13.32 10.85 -13.89
N ALA A 246 -14.13 10.17 -14.68
CA ALA A 246 -15.11 10.79 -15.57
C ALA A 246 -16.15 11.61 -14.79
N ALA A 247 -16.61 11.11 -13.65
CA ALA A 247 -17.53 11.85 -12.77
C ALA A 247 -16.90 13.15 -12.25
N LEU A 248 -15.61 13.13 -11.90
CA LEU A 248 -14.87 14.33 -11.49
C LEU A 248 -14.75 15.33 -12.65
N PHE A 249 -14.36 14.88 -13.85
CA PHE A 249 -14.23 15.76 -15.02
C PHE A 249 -15.56 16.25 -15.62
N ALA A 250 -16.68 15.65 -15.23
CA ALA A 250 -18.00 16.16 -15.61
C ALA A 250 -18.38 17.43 -14.82
N ASP A 251 -17.68 17.74 -13.73
CA ASP A 251 -17.86 18.97 -12.97
C ASP A 251 -17.23 20.16 -13.72
N ALA A 252 -18.04 21.19 -14.00
CA ALA A 252 -17.61 22.37 -14.75
C ALA A 252 -16.55 23.20 -14.02
N ASP A 253 -16.41 23.03 -12.70
CA ASP A 253 -15.39 23.71 -11.91
C ASP A 253 -14.03 22.99 -11.94
N VAL A 254 -13.99 21.74 -12.43
CA VAL A 254 -12.74 21.02 -12.66
C VAL A 254 -12.08 21.57 -13.92
N ARG A 255 -11.10 22.44 -13.69
CA ARG A 255 -10.23 22.95 -14.75
C ARG A 255 -9.20 21.88 -15.07
N GLU A 256 -9.22 21.34 -16.28
CA GLU A 256 -8.06 20.64 -16.82
C GLU A 256 -6.86 21.60 -16.80
N ASP A 257 -5.76 21.20 -16.16
CA ASP A 257 -4.48 21.84 -16.47
C ASP A 257 -4.15 21.46 -17.93
N PRO A 258 -4.09 22.41 -18.87
CA PRO A 258 -3.84 22.12 -20.29
C PRO A 258 -2.51 21.39 -20.55
N GLN A 259 -1.64 21.28 -19.54
CA GLN A 259 -0.32 20.65 -19.64
C GLN A 259 -0.25 19.23 -19.05
N GLY A 260 -1.37 18.66 -18.57
CA GLY A 260 -1.48 17.26 -18.13
C GLY A 260 -1.21 17.02 -16.65
#